data_AF-A0A3S1FWA2-F1
#
_entry.id   AF-A0A3S1FWA2-F1
#
_cell.length_a   1.000
_cell.length_b   1.000
_cell.length_c   1.000
_cell.angle_alpha   90.00
_cell.angle_beta   90.00
_cell.angle_gamma   90.00
#
_symmetry.space_group_name_H-M   'P 1'
#
loop_
_entity.id
_entity.type
_entity.pdbx_description
1 polymer ?
#
loop_
_entity_poly.entity_id
_entity_poly.type
_entity_poly.pdbx_seq_one_letter_code
_entity_poly.pdbx_strand_id
1 'polypeptide(L)'
;MAKTKLHITKPDKEFKPGKGFTQEDWDTVSDNPEWTEEDFRNARPFTAVFPDLAESIRRSRGRPALDNPKKQVTLRLDSDVVARFRAGGPGWQSRINDILRKAAGL
;
A
#
# COMPACT_ATOMS: atom_id res chain seq x y z
N MET A 1 -16.37 8.49 4.00
CA MET A 1 -15.32 7.77 3.26
C MET A 1 -14.62 8.77 2.34
N ALA A 2 -13.35 9.10 2.59
CA ALA A 2 -12.63 10.10 1.81
C ALA A 2 -12.22 9.49 0.46
N LYS A 3 -12.68 10.08 -0.65
CA LYS A 3 -12.27 9.70 -2.00
C LYS A 3 -10.83 10.20 -2.22
N THR A 4 -9.85 9.31 -2.19
CA THR A 4 -8.47 9.62 -2.60
C THR A 4 -8.50 10.04 -4.07
N LYS A 5 -8.22 11.31 -4.36
CA LYS A 5 -8.02 11.79 -5.73
C LYS A 5 -6.68 11.23 -6.23
N LEU A 6 -6.74 10.26 -7.14
CA LEU A 6 -5.56 9.84 -7.90
C LEU A 6 -5.13 11.02 -8.79
N HIS A 7 -3.92 11.53 -8.59
CA HIS A 7 -3.30 12.45 -9.54
C HIS A 7 -2.85 11.65 -10.77
N ILE A 8 -3.77 11.49 -11.73
CA ILE A 8 -3.44 10.86 -13.01
C ILE A 8 -2.85 11.95 -13.90
N THR A 9 -1.52 12.02 -13.97
CA THR A 9 -0.82 12.82 -14.99
C THR A 9 -1.02 12.13 -16.33
N LYS A 10 -1.47 12.87 -17.35
CA LYS A 10 -1.57 12.33 -18.72
C LYS A 10 -0.16 11.95 -19.22
N PRO A 11 -0.01 10.85 -19.97
CA PRO A 11 1.27 10.50 -20.56
C PRO A 11 1.74 11.60 -21.54
N ASP A 12 3.05 11.75 -21.67
CA ASP A 12 3.67 12.66 -22.62
C ASP A 12 3.39 12.16 -24.05
N LYS A 13 2.97 13.06 -24.95
CA LYS A 13 2.66 12.72 -26.35
C LYS A 13 3.88 12.69 -27.26
N GLU A 14 4.99 13.25 -26.81
CA GLU A 14 6.25 13.40 -27.55
C GLU A 14 7.39 12.97 -26.65
N PHE A 15 8.50 12.54 -27.26
CA PHE A 15 9.70 12.13 -26.53
C PHE A 15 10.20 13.25 -25.62
N LYS A 16 10.48 12.92 -24.35
CA LYS A 16 11.12 13.83 -23.40
C LYS A 16 12.42 13.24 -22.87
N PRO A 17 13.55 13.95 -23.02
CA PRO A 17 14.81 13.48 -22.49
C PRO A 17 14.80 13.40 -20.95
N GLY A 18 15.69 12.58 -20.38
CA GLY A 18 15.84 12.44 -18.92
C GLY A 18 14.90 11.44 -18.25
N LYS A 19 14.23 10.57 -19.03
CA LYS A 19 13.31 9.53 -18.52
C LYS A 19 13.94 8.12 -18.44
N GLY A 20 15.24 8.00 -18.74
CA GLY A 20 15.97 6.73 -18.65
C GLY A 20 15.88 5.83 -19.89
N PHE A 21 15.28 6.32 -20.98
CA PHE A 21 15.26 5.69 -22.30
C PHE A 21 15.72 6.70 -23.36
N THR A 22 16.31 6.21 -24.45
CA THR A 22 16.81 7.04 -25.55
C THR A 22 15.68 7.41 -26.53
N GLN A 23 15.96 8.34 -27.45
CA GLN A 23 15.03 8.66 -28.53
C GLN A 23 14.83 7.46 -29.47
N GLU A 24 15.90 6.71 -29.74
CA GLU A 24 15.84 5.49 -30.55
C GLU A 24 14.91 4.44 -29.91
N ASP A 25 15.04 4.19 -28.59
CA ASP A 25 14.13 3.31 -27.86
C ASP A 25 12.67 3.77 -27.97
N TRP A 26 12.42 5.08 -28.01
CA TRP A 26 11.08 5.64 -28.14
C TRP A 26 10.51 5.45 -29.55
N ASP A 27 11.32 5.71 -30.57
CA ASP A 27 10.92 5.62 -31.96
C ASP A 27 10.62 4.17 -32.35
N THR A 28 11.35 3.18 -31.78
CA THR A 28 11.13 1.74 -32.03
C THR A 28 9.77 1.21 -31.58
N VAL A 29 9.09 1.89 -30.66
CA VAL A 29 7.76 1.48 -30.14
C VAL A 29 6.65 2.46 -30.52
N SER A 30 6.99 3.51 -31.29
CA SER A 30 6.09 4.60 -31.64
C SER A 30 5.03 4.21 -32.69
N ASP A 31 5.27 3.12 -33.42
CA ASP A 31 4.39 2.57 -34.44
C ASP A 31 3.34 1.60 -33.88
N ASN A 32 3.29 1.41 -32.55
CA ASN A 32 2.32 0.53 -31.92
C ASN A 32 0.88 1.01 -32.18
N PRO A 33 0.03 0.22 -32.86
CA PRO A 33 -1.32 0.64 -33.21
C PRO A 33 -2.19 0.83 -31.96
N GLU A 34 -3.19 1.70 -32.08
CA GLU A 34 -4.22 1.86 -31.05
C GLU A 34 -5.01 0.56 -30.91
N TRP A 35 -5.35 0.21 -29.66
CA TRP A 35 -6.14 -0.99 -29.38
C TRP A 35 -7.54 -0.85 -29.96
N THR A 36 -7.96 -1.86 -30.71
CA THR A 36 -9.31 -1.95 -31.27
C THR A 36 -10.28 -2.61 -30.29
N GLU A 37 -11.58 -2.48 -30.55
CA GLU A 37 -12.62 -3.19 -29.79
C GLU A 37 -12.46 -4.72 -29.86
N GLU A 38 -11.88 -5.25 -30.94
CA GLU A 38 -11.57 -6.67 -31.05
C GLU A 38 -10.43 -7.09 -30.13
N ASP A 39 -9.40 -6.26 -29.98
CA ASP A 39 -8.29 -6.51 -29.06
C ASP A 39 -8.77 -6.57 -27.61
N PHE A 40 -9.69 -5.67 -27.22
CA PHE A 40 -10.31 -5.71 -25.89
C PHE A 40 -11.18 -6.95 -25.67
N ARG A 41 -11.92 -7.39 -26.69
CA ARG A 41 -12.72 -8.63 -26.61
C ARG A 41 -11.84 -9.86 -26.45
N ASN A 42 -10.67 -9.86 -27.07
CA ASN A 42 -9.69 -10.96 -26.99
C ASN A 42 -8.76 -10.87 -25.77
N ALA A 43 -8.81 -9.76 -25.02
CA ALA A 43 -7.95 -9.55 -23.86
C ALA A 43 -8.21 -10.60 -22.76
N ARG A 44 -7.13 -11.13 -22.20
CA ARG A 44 -7.18 -12.10 -21.11
C ARG A 44 -6.79 -11.44 -19.80
N PRO A 45 -7.44 -11.79 -18.67
CA PRO A 45 -7.03 -11.29 -17.36
C PRO A 45 -5.58 -11.65 -17.06
N PHE A 46 -4.82 -10.70 -16.50
CA PHE A 46 -3.41 -10.91 -16.12
C PHE A 46 -3.20 -12.20 -15.29
N THR A 47 -4.09 -12.46 -14.34
CA THR A 47 -4.04 -13.65 -13.47
C THR A 47 -4.20 -14.97 -14.23
N ALA A 48 -4.85 -14.94 -15.40
CA ALA A 48 -5.06 -16.11 -16.24
C ALA A 48 -3.90 -16.35 -17.21
N VAL A 49 -3.13 -15.32 -17.55
CA VAL A 49 -1.97 -15.42 -18.44
C VAL A 49 -0.69 -15.67 -17.66
N PHE A 50 -0.56 -15.08 -16.47
CA PHE A 50 0.63 -15.18 -15.61
C PHE A 50 0.25 -15.60 -14.18
N PRO A 51 -0.18 -16.85 -13.97
CA PRO A 51 -0.69 -17.31 -12.68
C PRO A 51 0.38 -17.24 -11.57
N ASP A 52 1.59 -17.71 -11.83
CA ASP A 52 2.67 -17.76 -10.82
C ASP A 52 3.14 -16.35 -10.40
N LEU A 53 3.23 -15.43 -11.37
CA LEU A 53 3.58 -14.04 -11.10
C LEU A 53 2.46 -13.31 -10.35
N ALA A 54 1.20 -13.58 -10.70
CA ALA A 54 0.07 -13.04 -9.95
C ALA A 54 0.06 -13.55 -8.51
N GLU A 55 0.42 -14.81 -8.28
CA GLU A 55 0.51 -15.37 -6.94
C GLU A 55 1.69 -14.77 -6.15
N SER A 56 2.86 -14.61 -6.77
CA SER A 56 4.02 -14.00 -6.09
C SER A 56 3.76 -12.55 -5.68
N ILE A 57 3.08 -11.76 -6.52
CA ILE A 57 2.65 -10.39 -6.20
C ILE A 57 1.63 -10.39 -5.05
N ARG A 58 0.71 -11.37 -4.99
CA ARG A 58 -0.24 -11.50 -3.87
C ARG A 58 0.46 -11.85 -2.58
N ARG A 59 1.41 -12.79 -2.62
CA ARG A 59 2.23 -13.21 -1.46
C ARG A 59 3.11 -12.08 -0.95
N SER A 60 3.55 -11.15 -1.80
CA SER A 60 4.44 -10.03 -1.42
C SER A 60 3.72 -8.85 -0.75
N ARG A 61 2.39 -8.82 -0.69
CA ARG A 61 1.65 -7.74 -0.01
C ARG A 61 1.64 -7.92 1.52
N GLY A 62 2.71 -7.43 2.14
CA GLY A 62 2.73 -7.03 3.56
C GLY A 62 3.25 -8.07 4.55
N ARG A 63 3.48 -7.62 5.80
CA ARG A 63 3.77 -8.50 6.94
C ARG A 63 2.62 -9.52 7.06
N PRO A 64 2.91 -10.83 7.26
CA PRO A 64 1.87 -11.81 7.55
C PRO A 64 0.88 -11.28 8.58
N ALA A 65 -0.41 -11.52 8.36
CA ALA A 65 -1.42 -11.16 9.33
C ALA A 65 -1.06 -11.82 10.67
N LEU A 66 -0.92 -11.01 11.73
CA LEU A 66 -0.77 -11.53 13.07
C LEU A 66 -2.08 -12.20 13.48
N ASP A 67 -2.02 -13.40 14.06
CA ASP A 67 -3.22 -14.11 14.54
C ASP A 67 -4.01 -13.28 15.57
N ASN A 68 -3.30 -12.51 16.40
CA ASN A 68 -3.87 -11.65 17.43
C ASN A 68 -3.27 -10.23 17.36
N PRO A 69 -3.73 -9.38 16.42
CA PRO A 69 -3.24 -8.02 16.31
C PRO A 69 -3.76 -7.15 17.47
N LYS A 70 -2.99 -6.13 17.85
CA LYS A 70 -3.47 -5.09 18.78
C LYS A 70 -4.69 -4.41 18.17
N LYS A 71 -5.79 -4.34 18.93
CA LYS A 71 -7.01 -3.65 18.49
C LYS A 71 -6.93 -2.17 18.87
N GLN A 72 -7.13 -1.28 17.91
CA GLN A 72 -7.30 0.15 18.20
C GLN A 72 -8.70 0.37 18.78
N VAL A 73 -8.77 0.82 20.03
CA VAL A 73 -10.03 1.12 20.73
C VAL A 73 -9.99 2.54 21.26
N THR A 74 -11.16 3.17 21.39
CA THR A 74 -11.32 4.48 22.04
C THR A 74 -11.59 4.26 23.52
N LEU A 75 -10.59 4.48 24.37
CA LEU A 75 -10.68 4.41 25.83
C LEU A 75 -10.42 5.80 26.42
N ARG A 76 -11.25 6.23 27.38
CA ARG A 76 -11.00 7.43 28.18
C ARG A 76 -10.26 7.03 29.44
N LEU A 77 -9.16 7.73 29.72
CA LEU A 77 -8.33 7.56 30.90
C LEU A 77 -8.22 8.91 31.60
N ASP A 78 -7.99 8.89 32.92
CA ASP A 78 -7.76 10.11 33.69
C ASP A 78 -6.52 10.86 33.18
N SER A 79 -6.59 12.19 33.24
CA SER A 79 -5.58 13.07 32.63
C SER A 79 -4.20 12.93 33.30
N ASP A 80 -4.18 12.71 34.61
CA ASP A 80 -2.98 12.52 35.42
C ASP A 80 -2.27 11.19 35.07
N VAL A 81 -3.03 10.12 34.85
CA VAL A 81 -2.53 8.83 34.37
C VAL A 81 -1.82 9.00 33.03
N VAL A 82 -2.48 9.64 32.06
CA VAL A 82 -1.88 9.88 30.73
C VAL A 82 -0.63 10.73 30.83
N ALA A 83 -0.65 11.79 31.64
CA ALA A 83 0.50 12.66 31.85
C ALA A 83 1.69 11.88 32.45
N ARG A 84 1.45 11.05 33.47
CA ARG A 84 2.48 10.22 34.11
C ARG A 84 3.16 9.28 33.10
N PHE A 85 2.39 8.62 32.24
CA PHE A 85 2.97 7.71 31.25
C PHE A 85 3.75 8.45 30.16
N ARG A 86 3.18 9.55 29.64
CA ARG A 86 3.83 10.40 28.61
C ARG A 86 5.14 11.01 29.08
N ALA A 87 5.24 11.39 30.35
CA ALA A 87 6.48 11.92 30.93
C ALA A 87 7.66 10.94 30.83
N GLY A 88 7.40 9.63 30.77
CA GLY A 88 8.43 8.61 30.55
C GLY A 88 8.88 8.45 29.10
N GLY A 89 8.48 9.34 28.18
CA GLY A 89 8.97 9.39 26.81
C GLY A 89 8.37 8.35 25.85
N PRO A 90 9.04 8.11 24.69
CA PRO A 90 8.60 7.17 23.67
C PRO A 90 8.27 5.78 24.24
N GLY A 91 7.26 5.11 23.67
CA GLY A 91 6.82 3.79 24.12
C GLY A 91 5.90 3.79 25.35
N TRP A 92 5.45 4.96 25.83
CA TRP A 92 4.49 5.05 26.93
C TRP A 92 3.18 4.27 26.70
N GLN A 93 2.71 4.17 25.45
CA GLN A 93 1.53 3.37 25.08
C GLN A 93 1.77 1.86 25.20
N SER A 94 3.00 1.39 24.97
CA SER A 94 3.34 -0.01 25.21
C SER A 94 3.38 -0.29 26.72
N ARG A 95 4.00 0.60 27.50
CA ARG A 95 4.07 0.46 28.97
C ARG A 95 2.68 0.41 29.62
N ILE A 96 1.75 1.27 29.19
CA ILE A 96 0.38 1.22 29.74
C ILE A 96 -0.34 -0.07 29.33
N ASN A 97 -0.15 -0.54 28.09
CA ASN A 97 -0.71 -1.81 27.65
C ASN A 97 -0.18 -3.00 28.48
N ASP A 98 1.11 -3.03 28.79
CA ASP A 98 1.71 -4.11 29.58
C ASP A 98 1.17 -4.14 31.02
N ILE A 99 0.86 -2.97 31.59
CA ILE A 99 0.21 -2.87 32.91
C ILE A 99 -1.24 -3.36 32.84
N LEU A 100 -1.98 -3.00 31.80
CA LEU A 100 -3.35 -3.49 31.59
C LEU A 100 -3.38 -5.01 31.42
N ARG A 101 -2.39 -5.59 30.72
CA ARG A 101 -2.23 -7.04 30.61
C ARG A 101 -2.02 -7.69 31.97
N LYS A 102 -1.05 -7.20 32.75
CA LYS A 102 -0.79 -7.69 34.10
C LYS A 102 -2.02 -7.61 35.00
N ALA A 103 -2.75 -6.49 34.97
CA ALA A 103 -3.98 -6.30 35.75
C ALA A 103 -5.11 -7.24 35.32
N ALA A 104 -5.16 -7.64 34.04
CA ALA A 104 -6.11 -8.61 33.50
C ALA A 104 -5.64 -10.07 33.63
N GLY A 105 -4.45 -10.33 34.16
CA GLY A 105 -3.87 -11.68 34.26
C GLY A 105 -3.33 -12.25 32.94
N LEU A 106 -2.90 -11.38 32.01
CA LEU A 106 -2.39 -11.70 30.66
C LEU A 106 -0.89 -11.44 30.47
#